data_AF-A0A4S5E2S3-F1
#
_entry.id   AF-A0A4S5E2S3-F1
#
_cell.length_a   1.000
_cell.length_b   1.000
_cell.length_c   1.000
_cell.angle_alpha   90.00
_cell.angle_beta   90.00
_cell.angle_gamma   90.00
#
_symmetry.space_group_name_H-M   'P 1'
#
loop_
_entity.id
_entity.type
_entity.pdbx_description
1 polymer ?
#
loop_
_entity_poly.entity_id
_entity_poly.type
_entity_poly.pdbx_seq_one_letter_code
_entity_poly.pdbx_strand_id
1 'polypeptide(L)' 'MDRKEVRVYGDQVLALTTLRMKINKGKKGPERITDNTLIRTAIDLLLQHQDELGGVTENEIRASCGLDPRY' A
#
# COMPACT_ATOMS: atom_id res chain seq x y z
N MET A 1 -16.75 -6.57 2.84
CA MET A 1 -15.50 -5.86 3.19
C MET A 1 -15.69 -5.30 4.57
N ASP A 2 -14.77 -5.64 5.48
CA ASP A 2 -14.78 -5.15 6.85
C ASP A 2 -14.01 -3.83 6.96
N ARG A 3 -14.38 -3.02 7.95
CA ARG A 3 -13.71 -1.74 8.22
C ARG A 3 -12.56 -1.97 9.20
N LYS A 4 -11.35 -1.62 8.78
CA LYS A 4 -10.16 -1.52 9.63
C LYS A 4 -9.62 -0.10 9.58
N GLU A 5 -9.42 0.52 10.75
CA GLU A 5 -8.79 1.83 10.82
C GLU A 5 -7.27 1.66 10.80
N VAL A 6 -6.63 2.32 9.84
CA VAL A 6 -5.18 2.25 9.63
C VAL A 6 -4.63 3.67 9.61
N ARG A 7 -3.55 3.88 10.36
CA ARG A 7 -2.77 5.11 10.26
C ARG A 7 -1.81 4.99 9.09
N VAL A 8 -1.87 5.95 8.19
CA VAL A 8 -0.96 6.09 7.06
C VAL A 8 -0.25 7.43 7.17
N TYR A 9 0.97 7.48 6.66
CA TYR A 9 1.75 8.71 6.66
C TYR A 9 1.26 9.67 5.58
N GLY A 10 1.48 10.98 5.77
CA GLY A 10 0.98 12.01 4.85
C GLY A 10 1.52 11.89 3.42
N ASP A 11 2.79 11.50 3.28
CA ASP A 11 3.42 11.23 1.99
C ASP A 11 2.75 10.05 1.26
N GLN A 12 2.34 9.00 1.99
CA GLN A 12 1.61 7.87 1.44
C GLN A 12 0.23 8.28 0.92
N VAL A 13 -0.47 9.17 1.63
CA VAL A 13 -1.78 9.70 1.17
C VAL A 13 -1.63 10.44 -0.17
N LEU A 14 -0.60 11.28 -0.29
CA LEU A 14 -0.31 12.01 -1.53
C LEU A 14 0.12 11.06 -2.67
N ALA A 15 0.96 10.07 -2.36
CA ALA A 15 1.41 9.07 -3.32
C ALA A 15 0.26 8.21 -3.84
N LEU A 16 -0.63 7.73 -2.95
CA LEU A 16 -1.83 6.96 -3.32
C LEU A 16 -2.76 7.78 -4.21
N THR A 17 -2.99 9.04 -3.87
CA THR A 17 -3.81 9.97 -4.68
C THR A 17 -3.25 10.09 -6.09
N THR A 18 -1.94 10.34 -6.21
CA THR A 18 -1.25 10.46 -7.49
C THR A 18 -1.33 9.17 -8.31
N LEU A 19 -1.04 8.03 -7.68
CA LEU A 19 -1.08 6.72 -8.31
C LEU A 19 -2.48 6.38 -8.83
N ARG A 20 -3.50 6.59 -7.99
CA ARG A 20 -4.90 6.40 -8.36
C ARG A 20 -5.30 7.25 -9.56
N MET A 21 -4.90 8.53 -9.60
CA MET A 21 -5.22 9.41 -10.73
C MET A 21 -4.56 8.92 -12.02
N LYS A 22 -3.28 8.52 -11.95
CA LYS A 22 -2.55 7.96 -13.09
C LYS A 22 -3.22 6.70 -13.64
N ILE A 23 -3.59 5.75 -12.77
CA ILE A 23 -4.25 4.50 -13.16
C ILE A 23 -5.62 4.78 -13.78
N ASN A 24 -6.46 5.59 -13.13
CA ASN A 24 -7.81 5.89 -13.65
C ASN A 24 -7.78 6.63 -14.98
N LYS A 25 -6.74 7.46 -15.24
CA LYS A 25 -6.55 8.14 -16.53
C LYS A 25 -6.17 7.16 -17.64
N GLY A 26 -5.38 6.13 -17.32
CA GLY A 26 -4.88 5.16 -18.29
C GLY A 26 -5.77 3.94 -18.52
N LYS A 27 -6.66 3.61 -17.59
CA LYS A 27 -7.50 2.40 -17.68
C LYS A 27 -8.60 2.54 -18.74
N LYS A 28 -8.96 1.41 -19.35
CA LYS A 28 -10.20 1.25 -20.11
C LYS A 28 -11.17 0.45 -19.24
N GLY A 29 -12.41 0.92 -19.10
CA GLY A 29 -13.46 0.22 -18.36
C GLY A 29 -14.10 1.04 -17.24
N PRO A 30 -15.26 0.60 -16.73
CA PRO A 30 -16.12 1.41 -15.87
C PRO A 30 -15.68 1.47 -14.40
N GLU A 31 -14.97 0.45 -13.90
CA GLU A 31 -14.65 0.35 -12.46
C GLU A 31 -13.68 1.44 -12.01
N ARG A 32 -14.10 2.29 -11.07
CA ARG A 32 -13.24 3.34 -10.51
C ARG A 32 -12.25 2.74 -9.50
N ILE A 33 -10.96 2.93 -9.73
CA ILE A 33 -9.93 2.59 -8.76
C ILE A 33 -9.89 3.67 -7.68
N THR A 34 -9.90 3.25 -6.42
CA THR A 34 -9.87 4.14 -5.23
C THR A 34 -8.62 3.87 -4.40
N ASP A 35 -8.35 4.71 -3.41
CA ASP A 35 -7.25 4.47 -2.47
C ASP A 35 -7.48 3.15 -1.71
N ASN A 36 -8.73 2.84 -1.36
CA ASN A 36 -9.09 1.55 -0.77
C ASN A 36 -8.87 0.37 -1.71
N THR A 37 -8.96 0.56 -3.03
CA THR A 37 -8.58 -0.50 -3.99
C THR A 37 -7.08 -0.73 -3.91
N LEU A 38 -6.27 0.33 -3.96
CA LEU A 38 -4.81 0.24 -3.90
C LEU A 38 -4.32 -0.33 -2.56
N ILE A 39 -4.90 0.10 -1.44
CA ILE A 39 -4.56 -0.39 -0.10
C ILE A 39 -4.87 -1.88 0.03
N ARG A 40 -6.04 -2.33 -0.44
CA ARG A 40 -6.36 -3.77 -0.44
C ARG A 40 -5.37 -4.58 -1.27
N THR A 41 -5.05 -4.12 -2.48
CA THR A 41 -4.04 -4.78 -3.32
C THR A 41 -2.66 -4.80 -2.65
N ALA A 42 -2.26 -3.73 -1.96
CA ALA A 42 -1.01 -3.69 -1.21
C ALA A 42 -1.01 -4.67 -0.03
N ILE A 43 -2.15 -4.85 0.65
CA ILE A 43 -2.31 -5.86 1.71
C ILE A 43 -2.17 -7.27 1.12
N ASP A 44 -2.84 -7.57 0.01
CA ASP A 44 -2.73 -8.88 -0.64
C ASP A 44 -1.29 -9.17 -1.06
N LEU A 45 -0.59 -8.17 -1.63
CA LEU A 45 0.82 -8.29 -2.01
C LEU A 45 1.73 -8.54 -0.79
N LEU A 46 1.49 -7.85 0.33
CA LEU A 46 2.23 -8.06 1.59
C LEU A 46 2.03 -9.48 2.11
N LEU A 47 0.79 -9.97 2.12
CA LEU A 47 0.47 -11.32 2.60
C LEU A 47 1.02 -12.42 1.68
N GLN A 48 1.15 -12.13 0.39
CA GLN A 48 1.78 -13.04 -0.57
C GLN A 48 3.28 -13.26 -0.28
N HIS A 49 3.96 -12.26 0.29
CA HIS A 49 5.39 -12.32 0.62
C HIS A 49 5.62 -12.41 2.14
N GLN A 50 4.64 -12.94 2.89
CA GLN A 50 4.70 -12.95 4.36
C GLN A 50 5.92 -13.70 4.92
N ASP A 51 6.39 -14.73 4.21
CA ASP A 51 7.54 -15.55 4.62
C ASP A 51 8.88 -14.79 4.50
N GLU A 52 8.89 -13.67 3.76
CA GLU A 52 10.04 -12.78 3.62
C GLU A 52 10.09 -11.71 4.72
N LEU A 53 8.98 -11.53 5.46
CA LEU A 53 8.89 -10.53 6.51
C LEU A 53 9.70 -10.96 7.74
N GLY A 54 10.60 -10.09 8.17
CA GLY A 54 11.45 -10.32 9.33
C GLY A 54 11.60 -9.08 10.21
N GLY A 55 11.89 -9.31 11.49
CA GLY A 55 12.11 -8.26 12.48
C GLY A 55 10.95 -8.04 13.44
N VAL A 56 11.19 -7.19 14.43
CA VAL A 56 10.25 -6.87 15.53
C VAL A 56 9.86 -5.39 15.56
N THR A 57 10.44 -4.57 14.67
CA THR A 57 10.09 -3.16 14.50
C THR A 57 9.61 -2.87 13.08
N GLU A 58 8.86 -1.77 12.90
CA GLU A 58 8.41 -1.34 11.56
C GLU A 58 9.61 -1.15 10.60
N ASN A 59 10.72 -0.57 11.08
CA ASN A 59 11.89 -0.32 10.26
C ASN A 59 12.61 -1.61 9.84
N GLU A 60 12.67 -2.62 10.72
CA GLU A 60 13.22 -3.93 10.37
C GLU A 60 12.33 -4.67 9.35
N ILE A 61 11.00 -4.62 9.54
CA ILE A 61 10.05 -5.21 8.58
C ILE A 61 10.16 -4.51 7.23
N ARG A 62 10.26 -3.18 7.21
CA ARG A 62 10.49 -2.40 5.98
C ARG A 62 11.79 -2.80 5.30
N ALA A 63 12.87 -2.94 6.05
CA ALA A 63 14.17 -3.37 5.53
C ALA A 63 14.11 -4.80 4.95
N SER A 64 13.35 -5.72 5.56
CA SER A 64 13.14 -7.08 5.01
C SER A 64 12.46 -7.06 3.63
N CYS A 65 11.63 -6.05 3.37
CA CYS A 65 11.01 -5.81 2.07
C CYS A 65 11.84 -4.92 1.12
N GLY A 66 13.09 -4.60 1.48
CA GLY A 66 13.94 -3.69 0.70
C GLY A 66 13.49 -2.22 0.68
N LEU A 67 12.70 -1.79 1.68
CA LEU A 67 12.22 -0.42 1.82
C LEU A 67 13.10 0.36 2.80
N ASP A 68 13.29 1.65 2.52
CA ASP A 68 14.00 2.55 3.43
C ASP A 68 13.27 2.68 4.78
N PRO A 69 13.99 2.79 5.91
CA PRO A 69 13.41 3.09 7.22
C PRO A 69 12.57 4.38 7.20
N ARG A 70 11.55 4.46 8.05
CA ARG A 70 10.83 5.69 8.34
C ARG A 70 11.32 6.28 9.66
N TYR A 71 11.59 7.59 9.64
CA TYR A 71 12.03 8.41 10.77
C TYR A 71 11.07 9.58 10.98
#